data_AF-A0A1W9P9J4-F1
#
_entry.id   AF-A0A1W9P9J4-F1
#
_cell.length_a   1.000
_cell.length_b   1.000
_cell.length_c   1.000
_cell.angle_alpha   90.00
_cell.angle_beta   90.00
_cell.angle_gamma   90.00
#
_symmetry.space_group_name_H-M   'P 1'
#
loop_
_entity.id
_entity.type
_entity.pdbx_description
1 polymer ?
#
loop_
_entity_poly.entity_id
_entity_poly.type
_entity_poly.pdbx_seq_one_letter_code
_entity_poly.pdbx_strand_id
1 'polypeptide(L)'
;MKDKLVTISFIFSIIAILISIFTFLNTGGINDIKKQLYITKQDIEDIKKKTEIRMQNRSLLFDALNELAQSVDSLKFGNIIESKNLINNAIEKIKSVENQIPKEKRNHLESIREEICNIYTRWGKNKTKSIKELEYQIIMLRIFEENI
;
A
#
# COMPACT_ATOMS: atom_id res chain seq x y z
N MET A 1 -68.83 6.98 0.69
CA MET A 1 -68.13 5.70 1.02
C MET A 1 -66.66 5.73 0.66
N LYS A 2 -66.28 6.17 -0.55
CA LYS A 2 -64.86 6.32 -0.96
C LYS A 2 -64.02 7.16 0.00
N ASP A 3 -64.50 8.34 0.40
CA ASP A 3 -63.70 9.22 1.27
C ASP A 3 -63.47 8.64 2.66
N LYS A 4 -64.48 7.98 3.25
CA LYS A 4 -64.34 7.27 4.54
C LYS A 4 -63.33 6.11 4.45
N LEU A 5 -63.32 5.39 3.33
CA LEU A 5 -62.36 4.31 3.07
C LEU A 5 -60.93 4.84 2.93
N VAL A 6 -60.75 5.98 2.24
CA VAL A 6 -59.45 6.65 2.11
C VAL A 6 -58.96 7.15 3.47
N THR A 7 -59.82 7.75 4.29
CA THR A 7 -59.46 8.20 5.65
C THR A 7 -59.06 7.03 6.54
N ILE A 8 -59.79 5.92 6.50
CA ILE A 8 -59.47 4.72 7.28
C ILE A 8 -58.14 4.10 6.83
N SER A 9 -57.91 3.97 5.52
CA SER A 9 -56.65 3.47 4.96
C SER A 9 -55.45 4.35 5.36
N PHE A 10 -55.65 5.67 5.38
CA PHE A 10 -54.63 6.62 5.81
C PHE A 10 -54.28 6.46 7.30
N ILE A 11 -55.30 6.32 8.16
CA ILE A 11 -55.11 6.07 9.60
C ILE A 11 -54.35 4.75 9.83
N PHE A 12 -54.72 3.66 9.14
CA PHE A 12 -54.01 2.38 9.26
C PHE A 12 -52.55 2.48 8.78
N SER A 13 -52.27 3.28 7.74
CA SER A 13 -50.91 3.50 7.26
C SER A 13 -50.06 4.23 8.31
N ILE A 14 -50.62 5.25 8.97
CA ILE A 14 -49.94 5.95 10.06
C ILE A 14 -49.65 5.01 11.23
N ILE A 15 -50.62 4.18 11.63
CA ILE A 15 -50.44 3.21 12.71
C ILE A 15 -49.33 2.20 12.36
N ALA A 16 -49.31 1.70 11.12
CA ALA A 16 -48.27 0.78 10.66
C ALA A 16 -46.86 1.40 10.74
N ILE A 17 -46.72 2.67 10.36
CA ILE A 17 -45.46 3.42 10.48
C ILE A 17 -45.05 3.57 11.95
N LEU A 18 -45.99 3.93 12.83
CA LEU A 18 -45.72 4.08 14.27
C LEU A 18 -45.26 2.75 14.91
N ILE A 19 -45.92 1.64 14.58
CA ILE A 19 -45.53 0.31 15.04
C ILE A 19 -44.13 -0.02 14.52
N SER A 20 -43.84 0.21 13.24
CA SER A 20 -42.52 -0.05 12.66
C SER A 20 -41.40 0.74 13.36
N ILE A 21 -41.60 2.03 13.61
CA ILE A 21 -40.64 2.87 14.35
C ILE A 21 -40.48 2.36 15.79
N PHE A 22 -41.57 2.06 16.48
CA PHE A 22 -41.53 1.57 17.86
C PHE A 22 -40.81 0.22 17.97
N THR A 23 -41.08 -0.70 17.03
CA THR A 23 -40.35 -1.97 16.94
C THR A 23 -38.86 -1.72 16.70
N PHE A 24 -38.50 -0.87 15.74
CA PHE A 24 -37.10 -0.54 15.46
C PHE A 24 -36.35 0.02 16.69
N LEU A 25 -37.01 0.87 17.48
CA LEU A 25 -36.45 1.42 18.71
C LEU A 25 -36.28 0.33 19.79
N ASN A 26 -37.29 -0.52 20.00
CA ASN A 26 -37.30 -1.54 21.05
C ASN A 26 -36.43 -2.76 20.74
N THR A 27 -36.24 -3.11 19.46
CA THR A 27 -35.34 -4.20 19.07
C THR A 27 -33.87 -3.76 19.03
N GLY A 28 -33.57 -2.52 19.42
CA GLY A 28 -32.20 -2.02 19.46
C GLY A 28 -31.64 -1.54 18.13
N GLY A 29 -32.48 -1.25 17.13
CA GLY A 29 -32.05 -0.83 15.80
C GLY A 29 -31.15 0.42 15.80
N ILE A 30 -31.37 1.36 16.74
CA ILE A 30 -30.45 2.50 16.95
C ILE A 30 -29.05 2.02 17.38
N ASN A 31 -28.98 1.07 18.30
CA ASN A 31 -27.70 0.55 18.79
C ASN A 31 -26.97 -0.22 17.69
N ASP A 32 -27.70 -0.96 16.85
CA ASP A 32 -27.12 -1.64 15.69
C ASP A 32 -26.55 -0.64 14.68
N ILE A 33 -27.27 0.44 14.35
CA ILE A 33 -26.74 1.52 13.49
C ILE A 33 -25.49 2.15 14.11
N LYS A 34 -25.52 2.48 15.41
CA LYS A 34 -24.34 3.05 16.09
C LYS A 34 -23.14 2.11 16.05
N LYS A 35 -23.36 0.82 16.25
CA LYS A 35 -22.31 -0.21 16.18
C LYS A 35 -21.75 -0.33 14.77
N GLN A 36 -22.61 -0.33 13.75
CA GLN A 36 -22.17 -0.33 12.34
C GLN A 36 -21.34 0.90 12.02
N LEU A 37 -21.81 2.11 12.38
CA LEU A 37 -21.07 3.36 12.18
C LEU A 37 -19.70 3.33 12.88
N TYR A 38 -19.64 2.77 14.08
CA TYR A 38 -18.38 2.62 14.81
C TYR A 38 -17.39 1.70 14.07
N ILE A 39 -17.85 0.52 13.62
CA ILE A 39 -17.01 -0.42 12.86
C ILE A 39 -16.55 0.22 11.56
N THR A 40 -17.46 0.84 10.79
CA THR A 40 -17.11 1.53 9.54
C THR A 40 -16.08 2.63 9.76
N LYS A 41 -16.18 3.39 10.85
CA LYS A 41 -15.19 4.40 11.19
C LYS A 41 -13.81 3.78 11.45
N GLN A 42 -13.75 2.67 12.19
CA GLN A 42 -12.49 1.95 12.42
C GLN A 42 -11.90 1.42 11.11
N ASP A 43 -12.72 0.82 10.25
CA ASP A 43 -12.27 0.31 8.95
C ASP A 43 -11.68 1.44 8.08
N ILE A 44 -12.30 2.61 8.06
CA ILE A 44 -11.80 3.79 7.33
C ILE A 44 -10.43 4.23 7.89
N GLU A 45 -10.29 4.30 9.20
CA GLU A 45 -9.02 4.68 9.84
C GLU A 45 -7.90 3.66 9.53
N ASP A 46 -8.22 2.38 9.53
CA ASP A 46 -7.27 1.31 9.18
C ASP A 46 -6.89 1.33 7.71
N ILE A 47 -7.85 1.54 6.80
CA ILE A 47 -7.57 1.72 5.36
C ILE A 47 -6.68 2.94 5.14
N LYS A 48 -6.96 4.06 5.84
CA LYS A 48 -6.15 5.27 5.74
C LYS A 48 -4.71 5.01 6.15
N LYS A 49 -4.49 4.39 7.32
CA LYS A 49 -3.14 4.04 7.82
C LYS A 49 -2.39 3.11 6.85
N LYS A 50 -3.07 2.06 6.35
CA LYS A 50 -2.49 1.14 5.36
C LYS A 50 -2.09 1.87 4.08
N THR A 51 -2.91 2.82 3.64
CA THR A 51 -2.63 3.63 2.45
C THR A 51 -1.45 4.57 2.66
N GLU A 52 -1.35 5.23 3.82
CA GLU A 52 -0.20 6.08 4.16
C GLU A 52 1.11 5.28 4.18
N ILE A 53 1.14 4.12 4.84
CA ILE A 53 2.30 3.23 4.87
C ILE A 53 2.67 2.79 3.44
N ARG A 54 1.67 2.42 2.63
CA ARG A 54 1.90 2.02 1.23
C ARG A 54 2.54 3.16 0.44
N MET A 55 2.05 4.40 0.57
CA MET A 55 2.60 5.56 -0.12
C MET A 55 4.04 5.87 0.34
N GLN A 56 4.30 5.80 1.65
CA GLN A 56 5.64 5.99 2.21
C GLN A 56 6.63 4.96 1.67
N ASN A 57 6.24 3.68 1.64
CA ASN A 57 7.07 2.61 1.10
C ASN A 57 7.35 2.82 -0.40
N ARG A 58 6.34 3.19 -1.19
CA ARG A 58 6.52 3.51 -2.62
C ARG A 58 7.48 4.67 -2.82
N SER A 59 7.36 5.73 -2.02
CA SER A 59 8.27 6.87 -2.07
C SER A 59 9.72 6.45 -1.79
N LEU A 60 9.96 5.63 -0.75
CA LEU A 60 11.29 5.14 -0.42
C LEU A 60 11.88 4.25 -1.52
N LEU A 61 11.06 3.38 -2.13
CA LEU A 61 11.49 2.54 -3.24
C LEU A 61 11.76 3.36 -4.51
N PHE A 62 10.98 4.41 -4.75
CA PHE A 62 11.22 5.34 -5.85
C PHE A 62 12.56 6.08 -5.69
N ASP A 63 12.86 6.54 -4.48
CA ASP A 63 14.16 7.16 -4.18
C ASP A 63 15.31 6.16 -4.37
N ALA A 64 15.13 4.90 -3.92
CA ALA A 64 16.10 3.84 -4.14
C ALA A 64 16.32 3.55 -5.64
N LEU A 65 15.25 3.50 -6.44
CA LEU A 65 15.32 3.33 -7.89
C LEU A 65 16.12 4.45 -8.55
N ASN A 66 15.90 5.70 -8.14
CA ASN A 66 16.64 6.85 -8.65
C ASN A 66 18.13 6.76 -8.31
N GLU A 67 18.48 6.40 -7.08
CA GLU A 67 19.87 6.19 -6.67
C GLU A 67 20.54 5.05 -7.44
N LEU A 68 19.85 3.92 -7.65
CA LEU A 68 20.37 2.83 -8.46
C LEU A 68 20.56 3.24 -9.92
N ALA A 69 19.64 3.99 -10.52
CA ALA A 69 19.76 4.50 -11.88
C ALA A 69 20.98 5.44 -12.02
N GLN A 70 21.13 6.38 -11.09
CA GLN A 70 22.30 7.26 -11.04
C GLN A 70 23.59 6.47 -10.84
N SER A 71 23.56 5.38 -10.06
CA SER A 71 24.74 4.53 -9.86
C SER A 71 25.18 3.86 -11.16
N VAL A 72 24.24 3.47 -12.03
CA VAL A 72 24.53 2.95 -13.38
C VAL A 72 25.20 4.01 -14.24
N ASP A 73 24.74 5.25 -14.18
CA ASP A 73 25.33 6.36 -14.93
C ASP A 73 26.74 6.69 -14.42
N SER A 74 26.93 6.85 -13.10
CA SER A 74 28.26 7.01 -12.49
C SER A 74 29.21 5.87 -12.91
N LEU A 75 28.70 4.65 -13.00
CA LEU A 75 29.44 3.50 -13.52
C LEU A 75 29.87 3.69 -14.97
N LYS A 76 28.95 4.06 -15.85
CA LYS A 76 29.25 4.31 -17.28
C LYS A 76 30.34 5.37 -17.43
N PHE A 77 30.31 6.43 -16.61
CA PHE A 77 31.33 7.49 -16.57
C PHE A 77 32.62 7.13 -15.81
N GLY A 78 32.67 5.97 -15.16
CA GLY A 78 33.87 5.49 -14.44
C GLY A 78 34.01 5.99 -13.00
N ASN A 79 33.00 6.67 -12.46
CA ASN A 79 32.97 7.11 -11.07
C ASN A 79 32.50 5.97 -10.13
N ILE A 80 33.42 5.08 -9.79
CA ILE A 80 33.11 3.88 -8.98
C ILE A 80 32.74 4.24 -7.53
N ILE A 81 33.38 5.26 -6.95
CA ILE A 81 33.15 5.64 -5.54
C ILE A 81 31.74 6.18 -5.37
N GLU A 82 31.34 7.12 -6.23
CA GLU A 82 29.98 7.67 -6.22
C GLU A 82 28.93 6.58 -6.42
N SER A 83 29.13 5.72 -7.43
CA SER A 83 28.22 4.61 -7.69
C SER A 83 28.06 3.69 -6.48
N LYS A 84 29.15 3.38 -5.76
CA LYS A 84 29.09 2.58 -4.52
C LYS A 84 28.26 3.24 -3.43
N ASN A 85 28.44 4.55 -3.24
CA ASN A 85 27.68 5.30 -2.25
C ASN A 85 26.18 5.29 -2.58
N LEU A 86 25.84 5.50 -3.86
CA LEU A 86 24.46 5.45 -4.34
C LEU A 86 23.81 4.07 -4.12
N ILE A 87 24.51 2.99 -4.44
CA ILE A 87 23.99 1.63 -4.21
C ILE A 87 23.78 1.37 -2.71
N ASN A 88 24.71 1.78 -1.85
CA ASN A 88 24.55 1.60 -0.40
C ASN A 88 23.33 2.37 0.14
N ASN A 89 23.13 3.61 -0.31
CA ASN A 89 21.98 4.42 0.07
C ASN A 89 20.66 3.75 -0.38
N ALA A 90 20.63 3.19 -1.59
CA ALA A 90 19.47 2.49 -2.11
C ALA A 90 19.17 1.22 -1.31
N ILE A 91 20.19 0.44 -0.95
CA ILE A 91 20.07 -0.77 -0.13
C ILE A 91 19.45 -0.44 1.24
N GLU A 92 19.88 0.64 1.89
CA GLU A 92 19.33 1.03 3.20
C GLU A 92 17.85 1.44 3.10
N LYS A 93 17.44 2.13 2.02
CA LYS A 93 16.03 2.42 1.77
C LYS A 93 15.21 1.16 1.52
N ILE A 94 15.74 0.21 0.75
CA ILE A 94 15.08 -1.07 0.49
C ILE A 94 14.87 -1.85 1.80
N LYS A 95 15.89 -1.95 2.67
CA LYS A 95 15.76 -2.58 4.00
C LYS A 95 14.70 -1.90 4.88
N SER A 96 14.61 -0.57 4.82
CA SER A 96 13.59 0.17 5.57
C SER A 96 12.17 -0.29 5.17
N VAL A 97 11.95 -0.53 3.87
CA VAL A 97 10.67 -1.02 3.34
C VAL A 97 10.44 -2.48 3.68
N GLU A 98 11.47 -3.33 3.62
CA GLU A 98 11.39 -4.76 4.02
C GLU A 98 10.78 -4.94 5.42
N ASN A 99 11.17 -4.06 6.36
CA ASN A 99 10.68 -4.10 7.74
C ASN A 99 9.21 -3.70 7.91
N GLN A 100 8.63 -3.01 6.92
CA GLN A 100 7.26 -2.46 6.99
C GLN A 100 6.24 -3.28 6.20
N ILE A 101 6.69 -4.22 5.36
CA ILE A 101 5.81 -5.04 4.52
C ILE A 101 5.57 -6.45 5.09
N PRO A 102 4.44 -7.09 4.71
CA PRO A 102 4.16 -8.47 5.08
C PRO A 102 5.23 -9.44 4.58
N LYS A 103 5.39 -10.56 5.30
CA LYS A 103 6.44 -11.56 5.06
C LYS A 103 6.52 -12.05 3.60
N GLU A 104 5.38 -12.26 2.95
CA GLU A 104 5.33 -12.73 1.56
C GLU A 104 6.00 -11.74 0.60
N LYS A 105 5.65 -10.44 0.71
CA LYS A 105 6.27 -9.38 -0.10
C LYS A 105 7.72 -9.11 0.32
N ARG A 106 8.03 -9.26 1.61
CA ARG A 106 9.39 -9.11 2.15
C ARG A 106 10.38 -10.02 1.47
N ASN A 107 10.07 -11.31 1.35
CA ASN A 107 10.98 -12.29 0.75
C ASN A 107 11.32 -11.94 -0.71
N HIS A 108 10.36 -11.40 -1.45
CA HIS A 108 10.59 -10.98 -2.84
C HIS A 108 11.51 -9.74 -2.91
N LEU A 109 11.24 -8.74 -2.08
CA LEU A 109 12.07 -7.54 -2.01
C LEU A 109 13.50 -7.85 -1.54
N GLU A 110 13.63 -8.74 -0.55
CA GLU A 110 14.90 -9.22 -0.02
C GLU A 110 15.73 -9.92 -1.10
N SER A 111 15.10 -10.76 -1.93
CA SER A 111 15.77 -11.39 -3.07
C SER A 111 16.35 -10.37 -4.06
N ILE A 112 15.59 -9.31 -4.40
CA ILE A 112 16.08 -8.23 -5.26
C ILE A 112 17.27 -7.51 -4.61
N ARG A 113 17.15 -7.16 -3.31
CA ARG A 113 18.21 -6.50 -2.55
C ARG A 113 19.48 -7.34 -2.51
N GLU A 114 19.37 -8.64 -2.25
CA GLU A 114 20.51 -9.55 -2.20
C GLU A 114 21.24 -9.63 -3.54
N GLU A 115 20.52 -9.67 -4.66
CA GLU A 115 21.15 -9.61 -5.98
C GLU A 115 21.89 -8.29 -6.21
N ILE A 116 21.32 -7.16 -5.79
CA ILE A 116 22.01 -5.85 -5.84
C ILE A 116 23.29 -5.88 -4.99
N CYS A 117 23.25 -6.45 -3.77
CA CYS A 117 24.43 -6.65 -2.94
C CYS A 117 25.47 -7.57 -3.59
N ASN A 118 25.03 -8.63 -4.27
CA ASN A 118 25.92 -9.57 -4.96
C ASN A 118 26.59 -8.92 -6.18
N ILE A 119 25.91 -8.03 -6.88
CA ILE A 119 26.48 -7.21 -7.96
C ILE A 119 27.51 -6.24 -7.36
N TYR A 120 27.18 -5.59 -6.25
CA TYR A 120 28.04 -4.66 -5.53
C TYR A 120 29.38 -5.30 -5.09
N THR A 121 29.34 -6.55 -4.61
CA THR A 121 30.55 -7.27 -4.13
C THR A 121 31.42 -7.82 -5.26
N ARG A 122 30.81 -8.22 -6.39
CA ARG A 122 31.53 -8.75 -7.57
C ARG A 122 32.07 -7.67 -8.50
N TRP A 123 31.83 -6.41 -8.13
CA TRP A 123 32.18 -5.23 -8.88
C TRP A 123 33.68 -5.15 -9.18
N GLY A 124 34.02 -4.87 -10.44
CA GLY A 124 35.40 -4.68 -10.91
C GLY A 124 35.97 -5.85 -11.69
N LYS A 125 35.37 -7.05 -11.59
CA LYS A 125 35.79 -8.23 -12.39
C LYS A 125 35.26 -8.18 -13.83
N ASN A 126 34.06 -7.65 -14.04
CA ASN A 126 33.47 -7.46 -15.37
C ASN A 126 32.46 -6.30 -15.36
N LYS A 127 32.95 -5.08 -15.63
CA LYS A 127 32.16 -3.83 -15.54
C LYS A 127 30.88 -3.86 -16.38
N THR A 128 30.97 -4.28 -17.63
CA THR A 128 29.83 -4.30 -18.56
C THR A 128 28.75 -5.29 -18.11
N LYS A 129 29.14 -6.45 -17.60
CA LYS A 129 28.20 -7.45 -17.08
C LYS A 129 27.50 -6.93 -15.83
N SER A 130 28.25 -6.38 -14.87
CA SER A 130 27.68 -5.84 -13.63
C SER A 130 26.70 -4.68 -13.88
N ILE A 131 26.96 -3.81 -14.87
CA ILE A 131 26.01 -2.76 -15.26
C ILE A 131 24.70 -3.35 -15.76
N LYS A 132 24.74 -4.33 -16.68
CA LYS A 132 23.53 -4.98 -17.21
C LYS A 132 22.74 -5.72 -16.13
N GLU A 133 23.44 -6.40 -15.22
CA GLU A 133 22.80 -7.07 -14.08
C GLU A 133 22.12 -6.05 -13.16
N LEU A 134 22.75 -4.89 -12.93
CA LEU A 134 22.16 -3.82 -12.11
C LEU A 134 20.94 -3.19 -12.79
N GLU A 135 21.02 -2.92 -14.09
CA GLU A 135 19.88 -2.45 -14.90
C GLU A 135 18.70 -3.43 -14.84
N TYR A 136 18.97 -4.74 -14.87
CA TYR A 136 17.95 -5.76 -14.67
C TYR A 136 17.32 -5.70 -13.27
N GLN A 137 18.12 -5.57 -12.21
CA GLN A 137 17.57 -5.47 -10.85
C GLN A 137 16.78 -4.18 -10.62
N ILE A 138 17.13 -3.08 -11.30
CA ILE A 138 16.32 -1.84 -11.30
C ILE A 138 14.94 -2.11 -11.90
N ILE A 139 14.84 -2.87 -13.00
CA ILE A 139 13.56 -3.24 -13.60
C ILE A 139 12.74 -4.11 -12.63
N MET A 140 13.37 -5.10 -11.99
CA MET A 140 12.70 -5.95 -11.01
C MET A 140 12.18 -5.15 -9.81
N LEU A 141 12.99 -4.22 -9.29
CA LEU A 141 12.59 -3.35 -8.19
C LEU A 141 11.44 -2.42 -8.58
N ARG A 142 11.43 -1.92 -9.82
CA ARG A 142 10.34 -1.09 -10.34
C ARG A 142 9.03 -1.86 -10.44
N ILE A 143 9.07 -3.09 -10.98
CA ILE A 143 7.90 -3.97 -11.03
C ILE A 143 7.38 -4.24 -9.62
N PHE A 144 8.29 -4.43 -8.65
CA PHE A 144 7.89 -4.61 -7.26
C PHE A 144 7.24 -3.36 -6.66
N GLU A 145 7.82 -2.17 -6.85
CA GLU A 145 7.30 -0.89 -6.36
C GLU A 145 5.88 -0.61 -6.87
N GLU A 146 5.63 -0.87 -8.16
CA GLU A 146 4.31 -0.68 -8.78
C GLU A 146 3.25 -1.64 -8.19
N ASN A 147 3.67 -2.78 -7.62
CA ASN A 147 2.82 -3.85 -7.09
C ASN A 147 2.81 -3.96 -5.54
N ILE A 148 3.42 -3.03 -4.82
CA ILE A 148 3.45 -3.04 -3.35
C ILE A 148 2.09 -2.73 -2.73
#